data_AF-A0A2W7ITF1-F1
#
_entry.id   AF-A0A2W7ITF1-F1
#
_cell.length_a   1.000
_cell.length_b   1.000
_cell.length_c   1.000
_cell.angle_alpha   90.00
_cell.angle_beta   90.00
_cell.angle_gamma   90.00
#
_symmetry.space_group_name_H-M   'P 1'
#
loop_
_entity.id
_entity.type
_entity.pdbx_description
1 polymer ?
#
loop_
_entity_poly.entity_id
_entity_poly.type
_entity_poly.pdbx_seq_one_letter_code
_entity_poly.pdbx_strand_id
1 'polypeptide(L)' 'MTVEETLLNRYGGSPLLSLEQLAEVLHRSKDGLRISLSSDNEMSAKLRSCKVKIGRRIYFKTSAIARVIEEA' A
#
# COMPACT_ATOMS: atom_id res chain seq x y z
N MET A 1 -5.46 17.84 5.87
CA MET A 1 -5.50 16.39 6.11
C MET A 1 -4.83 15.73 4.94
N THR A 2 -3.63 15.19 5.13
CA THR A 2 -2.94 14.42 4.09
C THR A 2 -3.48 12.98 4.05
N VAL A 3 -3.32 12.32 2.90
CA VAL A 3 -3.68 10.89 2.77
C VAL A 3 -2.88 10.05 3.78
N GLU A 4 -1.62 10.43 4.01
CA GLU A 4 -0.75 9.89 5.06
C GLU A 4 -1.38 9.97 6.46
N GLU A 5 -1.81 11.15 6.90
CA GLU A 5 -2.40 11.33 8.23
C GLU A 5 -3.69 10.53 8.40
N THR A 6 -4.46 10.40 7.31
CA THR A 6 -5.71 9.64 7.30
C THR A 6 -5.44 8.14 7.47
N LEU A 7 -4.41 7.63 6.78
CA LEU A 7 -3.98 6.23 6.89
C LEU A 7 -3.36 5.94 8.26
N LEU A 8 -2.53 6.84 8.78
CA LEU A 8 -1.95 6.73 10.11
C LEU A 8 -3.05 6.70 11.18
N ASN A 9 -4.01 7.62 11.16
CA ASN A 9 -5.12 7.61 12.11
C ASN A 9 -5.98 6.35 12.00
N ARG A 10 -6.26 5.87 10.79
CA ARG A 10 -7.08 4.67 10.57
C ARG A 10 -6.41 3.38 11.06
N TYR A 11 -5.08 3.28 10.96
CA TYR A 11 -4.34 2.06 11.29
C TYR A 11 -3.47 2.20 12.56
N GLY A 12 -3.85 3.10 13.48
CA GLY A 12 -3.27 3.20 14.82
C GLY A 12 -1.85 3.77 14.86
N GLY A 13 -1.51 4.67 13.95
CA GLY A 13 -0.19 5.30 13.85
C GLY A 13 0.89 4.40 13.27
N SER A 14 0.53 3.23 12.72
CA SER A 14 1.50 2.31 12.14
C SER A 14 2.09 2.89 10.83
N PRO A 15 3.43 3.03 10.73
CA PRO A 15 4.09 3.43 9.49
C PRO A 15 4.13 2.31 8.44
N LEU A 16 3.62 1.12 8.79
CA LEU A 16 3.60 -0.07 7.95
C LEU A 16 2.17 -0.61 7.83
N LEU A 17 1.75 -0.81 6.58
CA LEU A 17 0.48 -1.44 6.22
C LEU A 17 0.71 -2.88 5.78
N SER A 18 -0.17 -3.78 6.20
CA SER A 18 -0.21 -5.14 5.64
C SER A 18 -0.83 -5.12 4.23
N LEU A 19 -0.65 -6.21 3.49
CA LEU A 19 -1.29 -6.37 2.18
C LEU A 19 -2.83 -6.31 2.25
N GLU A 20 -3.40 -6.73 3.39
CA GLU A 20 -4.85 -6.70 3.63
C GLU A 20 -5.33 -5.26 3.81
N GLN A 21 -4.63 -4.48 4.63
CA GLN A 21 -4.94 -3.08 4.87
C GLN A 21 -4.77 -2.26 3.58
N LEU A 22 -3.71 -2.51 2.81
CA LEU A 22 -3.51 -1.85 1.51
C LEU A 22 -4.65 -2.17 0.53
N ALA A 23 -5.13 -3.41 0.53
CA ALA A 23 -6.25 -3.81 -0.32
C ALA A 23 -7.55 -3.07 0.08
N GLU A 24 -7.80 -2.91 1.38
CA GLU A 24 -8.92 -2.10 1.89
C GLU A 24 -8.82 -0.62 1.49
N VAL A 25 -7.63 -0.02 1.60
CA VAL A 25 -7.39 1.38 1.22
C VAL A 25 -7.67 1.61 -0.27
N LEU A 26 -7.23 0.68 -1.12
CA LEU A 26 -7.42 0.74 -2.57
C LEU A 26 -8.79 0.21 -3.01
N HIS A 27 -9.68 -0.13 -2.07
CA HIS A 27 -11.00 -0.74 -2.34
C HIS A 27 -10.92 -1.94 -3.31
N ARG A 28 -9.84 -2.72 -3.22
CA ARG A 28 -9.54 -3.87 -4.10
C ARG A 28 -9.51 -5.16 -3.27
N SER A 29 -9.86 -6.28 -3.88
CA SER A 29 -9.66 -7.59 -3.27
C SER A 29 -8.16 -7.92 -3.16
N LYS A 30 -7.74 -8.64 -2.11
CA LYS A 30 -6.34 -9.06 -1.90
C LYS A 30 -5.76 -9.81 -3.11
N ASP A 31 -6.57 -10.67 -3.73
CA ASP A 31 -6.20 -11.38 -4.96
C ASP A 31 -6.11 -10.45 -6.17
N GLY A 32 -7.07 -9.55 -6.33
CA GLY A 32 -7.01 -8.52 -7.38
C GLY A 32 -5.79 -7.61 -7.24
N LEU A 33 -5.38 -7.29 -6.01
CA LEU A 33 -4.17 -6.52 -5.73
C LEU A 33 -2.91 -7.34 -6.05
N ARG A 34 -2.88 -8.64 -5.75
CA ARG A 34 -1.76 -9.52 -6.16
C ARG A 34 -1.61 -9.58 -7.67
N ILE A 35 -2.72 -9.70 -8.40
CA ILE A 35 -2.71 -9.71 -9.86
C ILE A 35 -2.23 -8.37 -10.40
N SER A 36 -2.79 -7.26 -9.92
CA SER A 36 -2.33 -5.91 -10.30
C SER A 36 -0.84 -5.71 -9.97
N LEU A 37 -0.38 -6.17 -8.82
CA LEU A 37 1.04 -6.16 -8.44
C LEU A 37 1.90 -7.05 -9.32
N SER A 38 1.35 -8.01 -10.06
CA SER A 38 2.07 -8.83 -11.04
C SER A 38 2.02 -8.23 -12.45
N SER A 39 1.00 -7.43 -12.75
CA SER A 39 0.90 -6.70 -14.02
C SER A 39 2.00 -5.65 -14.19
N ASP A 40 2.37 -5.39 -15.45
CA ASP A 40 3.36 -4.39 -15.83
C ASP A 40 2.69 -3.03 -16.06
N ASN A 41 2.33 -2.37 -14.96
CA ASN A 41 1.76 -1.03 -14.98
C ASN A 41 2.59 -0.09 -14.10
N GLU A 42 2.64 1.20 -14.41
CA GLU A 42 3.40 2.19 -13.64
C GLU A 42 2.97 2.20 -12.17
N MET A 43 1.67 2.10 -11.91
CA MET A 43 1.13 2.02 -10.56
C MET A 43 1.58 0.76 -9.83
N SER A 44 1.70 -0.37 -10.54
CA SER A 44 2.21 -1.62 -9.99
C SER A 44 3.70 -1.52 -9.64
N ALA A 45 4.50 -0.88 -10.48
CA ALA A 45 5.91 -0.62 -10.22
C ALA A 45 6.11 0.29 -8.99
N LYS A 46 5.30 1.34 -8.85
CA LYS A 46 5.28 2.22 -7.68
C LYS A 46 4.90 1.46 -6.40
N LEU A 47 3.85 0.64 -6.44
CA LEU A 47 3.43 -0.18 -5.30
C LEU A 47 4.47 -1.25 -4.91
N ARG A 48 5.14 -1.88 -5.90
CA ARG A 48 6.26 -2.80 -5.67
C ARG A 48 7.42 -2.11 -4.97
N SER A 49 7.71 -0.85 -5.31
CA SER A 49 8.78 -0.05 -4.70
C SER A 49 8.48 0.31 -3.25
N CYS A 50 7.20 0.40 -2.88
CA CYS A 50 6.75 0.66 -1.50
C CYS A 50 6.83 -0.57 -0.58
N LYS A 51 7.13 -1.75 -1.14
CA LYS A 51 7.13 -3.04 -0.46
C LYS A 51 8.33 -3.19 0.46
N VAL A 52 8.07 -3.52 1.72
CA VAL A 52 9.07 -3.85 2.74
C VAL A 52 8.87 -5.29 3.18
N LYS A 53 9.85 -6.15 2.91
CA LYS A 53 9.82 -7.54 3.35
C LYS A 53 10.44 -7.63 4.75
N ILE A 54 9.66 -8.07 5.74
CA ILE A 54 10.12 -8.31 7.11
C ILE A 54 9.92 -9.80 7.40
N GLY A 55 11.01 -10.56 7.34
CA GLY A 55 10.98 -12.03 7.43
C GLY A 55 10.14 -12.65 6.30
N ARG A 56 9.10 -13.40 6.66
CA ARG A 56 8.14 -14.02 5.72
C ARG A 56 6.97 -13.11 5.37
N ARG A 57 6.83 -11.97 6.03
CA ARG A 57 5.71 -11.04 5.84
C ARG A 57 6.11 -9.89 4.94
N ILE A 58 5.12 -9.41 4.19
CA ILE A 58 5.25 -8.27 3.30
C ILE A 58 4.43 -7.14 3.90
N TYR A 59 5.08 -6.01 4.09
CA TYR A 59 4.50 -4.76 4.53
C TYR A 59 4.68 -3.69 3.46
N PHE A 60 3.96 -2.59 3.59
CA PHE A 60 4.05 -1.44 2.71
C PHE A 60 4.19 -0.17 3.55
N LYS A 61 5.11 0.71 3.18
CA LYS A 61 5.29 1.98 3.90
C LYS A 61 4.09 2.90 3.68
N THR A 62 3.47 3.37 4.75
CA THR A 62 2.28 4.25 4.68
C THR A 62 2.57 5.51 3.90
N SER A 63 3.66 6.23 4.18
CA SER A 63 4.03 7.46 3.47
C SER A 63 4.31 7.23 1.98
N ALA A 64 4.85 6.06 1.62
CA ALA A 64 5.10 5.72 0.23
C ALA A 64 3.79 5.41 -0.52
N ILE A 65 2.88 4.66 0.11
CA ILE A 65 1.53 4.41 -0.44
C ILE A 65 0.73 5.71 -0.54
N ALA A 66 0.78 6.58 0.46
CA ALA A 66 0.11 7.88 0.44
C ALA A 66 0.57 8.71 -0.76
N ARG A 67 1.88 8.77 -1.01
CA ARG A 67 2.44 9.45 -2.19
C ARG A 67 1.96 8.84 -3.51
N VAL A 68 1.86 7.51 -3.59
CA VAL A 68 1.34 6.84 -4.80
C VAL A 68 -0.14 7.13 -5.02
N ILE A 69 -0.93 7.29 -3.95
CA ILE A 69 -2.35 7.67 -4.04
C ILE A 69 -2.50 9.15 -4.40
N GLU A 70 -1.64 10.04 -3.91
CA GLU A 70 -1.66 11.46 -4.28
C GLU A 70 -1.20 11.71 -5.72
N GLU A 71 -0.36 10.83 -6.27
CA GLU A 71 0.19 10.95 -7.63
C GLU A 71 -0.67 10.21 -8.69
N ALA A 72 -1.72 9.49 -8.28
CA ALA A 72 -2.60 8.69 -9.15
C ALA A 72 -3.98 9.35 -9.31
#